data_AF-A0A2N5AFG4-F1
#
_entry.id   AF-A0A2N5AFG4-F1
#
_cell.length_a   1.000
_cell.length_b   1.000
_cell.length_c   1.000
_cell.angle_alpha   90.00
_cell.angle_beta   90.00
_cell.angle_gamma   90.00
#
_symmetry.space_group_name_H-M   'P 1'
#
loop_
_entity.id
_entity.type
_entity.pdbx_description
1 polymer ?
#
loop_
_entity_poly.entity_id
_entity_poly.type
_entity_poly.pdbx_seq_one_letter_code
_entity_poly.pdbx_strand_id
1 'polypeptide(L)'
;MSHSTNYNSPAKTPMQYAQETFDLVKSHVQQLGGWRNVLTYYPEFQEALEKAPRSVKCPFTGSGKTKFRFKDRTLESVHAIHEDYPHNTFIDGIDLIAELKSISKTQAAKNILEMLGVSKDRKLTEADRVNIVLYDKKAQSFSDIGEEERLSRINKLEAVYKYTKFVTPDSLVARYLSG
;
A
#
# COMPACT_ATOMS: atom_id res chain seq x y z
N MET A 1 46.31 -32.26 10.95
CA MET A 1 44.89 -32.42 11.34
C MET A 1 44.24 -31.05 11.24
N SER A 2 43.46 -30.83 10.18
CA SER A 2 42.78 -29.57 9.90
C SER A 2 41.42 -29.55 10.60
N HIS A 3 41.29 -28.72 11.65
CA HIS A 3 40.00 -28.48 12.29
C HIS A 3 39.10 -27.69 11.34
N SER A 4 38.10 -28.38 10.79
CA SER A 4 36.97 -27.74 10.12
C SER A 4 36.06 -27.17 11.20
N THR A 5 36.10 -25.86 11.40
CA THR A 5 35.13 -25.14 12.21
C THR A 5 33.83 -25.05 11.42
N ASN A 6 32.89 -25.96 11.73
CA ASN A 6 31.50 -25.83 11.32
C ASN A 6 30.91 -24.59 12.02
N TYR A 7 30.96 -23.44 11.35
CA TYR A 7 30.21 -22.25 11.77
C TYR A 7 28.73 -22.54 11.56
N ASN A 8 28.10 -23.09 12.60
CA ASN A 8 26.65 -23.23 12.65
C ASN A 8 26.07 -21.81 12.77
N SER A 9 25.67 -21.23 11.64
CA SER A 9 25.02 -19.92 11.63
C SER A 9 23.74 -20.00 12.47
N PRO A 10 23.45 -19.01 13.33
CA PRO A 10 22.27 -19.06 14.20
C PRO A 10 21.00 -19.21 13.35
N ALA A 11 20.08 -20.06 13.80
CA ALA A 11 18.78 -20.23 13.16
C ALA A 11 18.03 -18.89 13.11
N LYS A 12 17.43 -18.58 11.95
CA LYS A 12 16.71 -17.32 11.75
C LYS A 12 15.51 -17.24 12.69
N THR A 13 15.25 -16.05 13.21
CA THR A 13 14.03 -15.79 13.99
C THR A 13 12.80 -15.76 13.08
N PRO A 14 11.58 -15.99 13.60
CA PRO A 14 10.35 -15.88 12.81
C PRO A 14 10.19 -14.52 12.12
N MET A 15 10.63 -13.44 12.78
CA MET A 15 10.59 -12.09 12.23
C MET A 15 11.55 -11.92 11.04
N GLN A 16 12.75 -12.50 11.13
CA GLN A 16 13.69 -12.50 10.00
C GLN A 16 13.14 -13.29 8.82
N TYR A 17 12.50 -14.44 9.08
CA TYR A 17 11.86 -15.21 8.01
C TYR A 17 10.71 -14.44 7.35
N ALA A 18 9.87 -13.76 8.14
CA ALA A 18 8.81 -12.92 7.61
C ALA A 18 9.37 -11.79 6.75
N GLN A 19 10.41 -11.10 7.21
CA GLN A 19 11.04 -10.01 6.46
C GLN A 19 11.62 -10.50 5.13
N GLU A 20 12.35 -11.62 5.12
CA GLU A 20 12.89 -12.20 3.88
C GLU A 20 11.78 -12.61 2.90
N THR A 21 10.65 -13.07 3.42
CA THR A 21 9.46 -13.38 2.60
C THR A 21 8.92 -12.11 1.95
N PHE A 22 8.83 -11.01 2.70
CA PHE A 22 8.38 -9.72 2.17
C PHE A 22 9.36 -9.16 1.13
N ASP A 23 10.66 -9.25 1.41
CA ASP A 23 11.73 -8.81 0.51
C ASP A 23 11.71 -9.60 -0.81
N LEU A 24 11.44 -10.91 -0.75
CA LEU A 24 11.24 -11.71 -1.95
C LEU A 24 10.03 -11.23 -2.76
N VAL A 25 8.90 -10.95 -2.12
CA VAL A 25 7.72 -10.41 -2.81
C VAL A 25 8.08 -9.09 -3.51
N LYS A 26 8.72 -8.15 -2.80
CA LYS A 26 9.14 -6.86 -3.37
C LYS A 26 10.04 -7.03 -4.60
N SER A 27 11.04 -7.92 -4.51
CA SER A 27 11.93 -8.24 -5.64
C SER A 27 11.14 -8.70 -6.87
N HIS A 28 10.26 -9.67 -6.69
CA HIS A 28 9.48 -10.26 -7.79
C HIS A 28 8.45 -9.29 -8.36
N VAL A 29 7.78 -8.51 -7.50
CA VAL A 29 6.89 -7.43 -7.93
C VAL A 29 7.65 -6.44 -8.82
N GLN A 30 8.85 -6.02 -8.40
CA GLN A 30 9.68 -5.12 -9.20
C GLN A 30 10.10 -5.76 -10.55
N GLN A 31 10.45 -7.05 -10.57
CA GLN A 31 10.78 -7.77 -11.80
C GLN A 31 9.58 -7.86 -12.75
N LEU A 32 8.37 -7.99 -12.22
CA LEU A 32 7.13 -8.00 -12.98
C LEU A 32 6.68 -6.60 -13.44
N GLY A 33 7.42 -5.54 -13.12
CA GLY A 33 7.06 -4.17 -13.50
C GLY A 33 6.04 -3.52 -12.58
N GLY A 34 5.90 -4.01 -11.34
CA GLY A 34 5.07 -3.41 -10.31
C GLY A 34 3.82 -4.22 -9.96
N TRP A 35 3.07 -3.70 -9.01
CA TRP A 35 1.93 -4.41 -8.42
C TRP A 35 0.74 -4.57 -9.35
N ARG A 36 0.62 -3.75 -10.39
CA ARG A 36 -0.46 -3.89 -11.37
C ARG A 36 -0.55 -5.33 -11.90
N ASN A 37 0.60 -5.92 -12.23
CA ASN A 37 0.67 -7.26 -12.81
C ASN A 37 0.48 -8.38 -11.77
N VAL A 38 0.65 -8.09 -10.49
CA VAL A 38 0.31 -9.03 -9.41
C VAL A 38 -1.19 -8.95 -9.10
N LEU A 39 -1.76 -7.75 -9.09
CA LEU A 39 -3.17 -7.55 -8.75
C LEU A 39 -4.13 -8.01 -9.86
N THR A 40 -3.67 -8.19 -11.11
CA THR A 40 -4.48 -8.79 -12.18
C THR A 40 -4.88 -10.25 -11.92
N TYR A 41 -4.21 -10.94 -11.00
CA TYR A 41 -4.59 -12.29 -10.57
C TYR A 41 -5.74 -12.29 -9.54
N TYR A 42 -6.21 -11.11 -9.11
CA TYR A 42 -7.24 -10.93 -8.10
C TYR A 42 -8.44 -10.19 -8.74
N PRO A 43 -9.48 -10.91 -9.17
CA PRO A 43 -10.64 -10.34 -9.87
C PRO A 43 -11.32 -9.19 -9.13
N GLU A 44 -11.25 -9.19 -7.80
CA GLU A 44 -11.83 -8.19 -6.91
C GLU A 44 -11.23 -6.79 -7.13
N PHE A 45 -9.99 -6.70 -7.62
CA PHE A 45 -9.33 -5.44 -7.93
C PHE A 45 -9.46 -5.02 -9.40
N GLN A 46 -10.04 -5.83 -10.28
CA GLN A 46 -10.07 -5.58 -11.72
C GLN A 46 -10.69 -4.22 -12.07
N GLU A 47 -11.84 -3.91 -11.48
CA GLU A 47 -12.51 -2.61 -11.71
C GLU A 47 -11.63 -1.44 -11.24
N ALA A 48 -10.97 -1.58 -10.09
CA ALA A 48 -10.07 -0.57 -9.55
C ALA A 48 -8.84 -0.37 -10.44
N LEU A 49 -8.26 -1.46 -10.98
CA LEU A 49 -7.10 -1.43 -11.87
C LEU A 49 -7.42 -0.74 -13.21
N GLU A 50 -8.63 -0.92 -13.72
CA GLU A 50 -9.09 -0.29 -14.96
C GLU A 50 -9.41 1.20 -14.78
N LYS A 51 -10.02 1.56 -13.65
CA LYS A 51 -10.50 2.92 -13.40
C LYS A 51 -9.49 3.81 -12.66
N ALA A 52 -8.37 3.27 -12.18
CA ALA A 52 -7.35 4.02 -11.46
C ALA A 52 -6.97 5.33 -12.19
N PRO A 53 -6.93 6.48 -11.49
CA PRO A 53 -7.04 6.65 -10.03
C PRO A 53 -8.47 6.93 -9.53
N ARG A 54 -9.51 6.68 -10.33
CA ARG A 54 -10.91 6.95 -9.93
C ARG A 54 -11.38 5.96 -8.87
N SER A 55 -12.27 6.43 -7.99
CA SER A 55 -12.90 5.60 -6.97
C SER A 55 -13.87 4.57 -7.57
N VAL A 56 -13.85 3.38 -7.00
CA VAL A 56 -14.73 2.25 -7.29
C VAL A 56 -15.34 1.72 -5.99
N LYS A 57 -16.27 0.76 -6.11
CA LYS A 57 -16.86 0.09 -4.94
C LYS A 57 -15.79 -0.66 -4.14
N CYS A 58 -16.13 -1.02 -2.92
CA CYS A 58 -15.23 -1.80 -2.07
C CYS A 58 -14.82 -3.12 -2.74
N PRO A 59 -13.53 -3.37 -3.00
CA PRO A 59 -13.08 -4.64 -3.57
C PRO A 59 -13.23 -5.79 -2.56
N PHE A 60 -13.18 -5.52 -1.26
CA PHE A 60 -13.23 -6.56 -0.22
C PHE A 60 -14.64 -7.13 0.01
N THR A 61 -15.68 -6.34 -0.26
CA THR A 61 -17.09 -6.73 0.02
C THR A 61 -18.01 -6.66 -1.20
N GLY A 62 -17.53 -6.08 -2.32
CA GLY A 62 -18.32 -5.85 -3.54
C GLY A 62 -19.49 -4.87 -3.37
N SER A 63 -19.68 -4.30 -2.18
CA SER A 63 -20.92 -3.65 -1.76
C SER A 63 -20.70 -2.17 -1.43
N GLY A 64 -21.79 -1.39 -1.49
CA GLY A 64 -21.82 0.00 -1.03
C GLY A 64 -21.41 1.05 -2.07
N LYS A 65 -21.08 2.25 -1.57
CA LYS A 65 -20.65 3.42 -2.34
C LYS A 65 -19.22 3.26 -2.86
N THR A 66 -18.84 4.08 -3.84
CA THR A 66 -17.45 4.13 -4.33
C THR A 66 -16.53 4.68 -3.25
N LYS A 67 -15.70 3.82 -2.65
CA LYS A 67 -14.89 4.15 -1.47
C LYS A 67 -13.46 3.63 -1.54
N PHE A 68 -13.07 2.98 -2.64
CA PHE A 68 -11.73 2.46 -2.85
C PHE A 68 -11.11 3.04 -4.12
N ARG A 69 -9.83 3.44 -4.08
CA ARG A 69 -9.06 3.80 -5.28
C ARG A 69 -7.58 3.50 -5.11
N PHE A 70 -6.90 3.24 -6.22
CA PHE A 70 -5.44 3.37 -6.28
C PHE A 70 -5.05 4.83 -6.44
N LYS A 71 -3.95 5.25 -5.81
CA LYS A 71 -3.43 6.62 -5.86
C LYS A 71 -3.00 7.00 -7.28
N ASP A 72 -2.41 6.05 -8.00
CA ASP A 72 -1.97 6.22 -9.39
C ASP A 72 -2.32 5.00 -10.26
N ARG A 73 -2.20 5.17 -11.58
CA ARG A 73 -2.52 4.12 -12.59
C ARG A 73 -1.37 3.14 -12.85
N THR A 74 -0.14 3.53 -12.54
CA THR A 74 1.06 2.71 -12.76
C THR A 74 1.13 1.56 -11.76
N LEU A 75 0.69 1.80 -10.53
CA LEU A 75 0.77 0.91 -9.38
C LEU A 75 2.18 0.32 -9.22
N GLU A 76 3.22 1.13 -9.45
CA GLU A 76 4.60 0.67 -9.24
C GLU A 76 4.89 0.41 -7.75
N SER A 77 4.36 1.25 -6.87
CA SER A 77 4.23 0.97 -5.44
C SER A 77 2.75 1.07 -5.09
N VAL A 78 2.12 -0.04 -4.66
CA VAL A 78 0.68 -0.04 -4.41
C VAL A 78 0.37 0.91 -3.26
N HIS A 79 -0.21 2.04 -3.61
CA HIS A 79 -0.81 2.96 -2.67
C HIS A 79 -2.30 2.99 -2.97
N ALA A 80 -3.08 2.45 -2.04
CA ALA A 80 -4.53 2.43 -2.13
C ALA A 80 -5.16 3.23 -0.99
N ILE A 81 -6.27 3.86 -1.31
CA ILE A 81 -7.08 4.63 -0.37
C ILE A 81 -8.42 3.91 -0.25
N HIS A 82 -8.79 3.56 0.98
CA HIS A 82 -10.12 3.10 1.32
C HIS A 82 -10.69 4.03 2.39
N GLU A 83 -11.87 4.62 2.16
CA GLU A 83 -12.41 5.69 3.02
C GLU A 83 -12.72 5.23 4.47
N ASP A 84 -13.01 3.94 4.65
CA ASP A 84 -13.28 3.36 5.98
C ASP A 84 -12.01 3.02 6.80
N TYR A 85 -10.80 3.16 6.22
CA TYR A 85 -9.54 2.82 6.89
C TYR A 85 -8.68 4.08 7.07
N PRO A 86 -7.78 4.10 8.07
CA PRO A 86 -6.78 5.14 8.19
C PRO A 86 -6.03 5.38 6.88
N HIS A 87 -5.73 6.65 6.59
CA HIS A 87 -4.81 6.97 5.52
C HIS A 87 -3.47 6.25 5.78
N ASN A 88 -2.97 5.55 4.76
CA ASN A 88 -1.77 4.69 4.80
C ASN A 88 -1.96 3.26 5.35
N THR A 89 -3.19 2.76 5.51
CA THR A 89 -3.38 1.32 5.79
C THR A 89 -2.88 0.44 4.65
N PHE A 90 -3.04 0.87 3.39
CA PHE A 90 -2.69 0.10 2.20
C PHE A 90 -1.57 0.79 1.42
N ILE A 91 -0.36 0.76 1.99
CA ILE A 91 0.88 1.30 1.38
C ILE A 91 1.69 0.22 0.64
N ASP A 92 1.26 -1.03 0.74
CA ASP A 92 1.85 -2.15 0.05
C ASP A 92 0.78 -3.12 -0.44
N GLY A 93 1.05 -3.85 -1.52
CA GLY A 93 0.09 -4.81 -2.07
C GLY A 93 -0.10 -6.05 -1.19
N ILE A 94 0.88 -6.36 -0.33
CA ILE A 94 0.74 -7.41 0.69
C ILE A 94 -0.41 -7.05 1.65
N ASP A 95 -0.57 -5.78 2.01
CA ASP A 95 -1.62 -5.32 2.93
C ASP A 95 -3.00 -5.49 2.31
N LEU A 96 -3.15 -5.15 1.02
CA LEU A 96 -4.40 -5.35 0.29
C LEU A 96 -4.80 -6.82 0.23
N ILE A 97 -3.84 -7.71 -0.05
CA ILE A 97 -4.11 -9.14 -0.22
C ILE A 97 -4.36 -9.79 1.14
N ALA A 98 -3.66 -9.34 2.20
CA ALA A 98 -3.92 -9.76 3.57
C ALA A 98 -5.35 -9.42 3.99
N GLU A 99 -5.80 -8.19 3.72
CA GLU A 99 -7.16 -7.75 4.02
C GLU A 99 -8.20 -8.50 3.19
N LEU A 100 -8.01 -8.58 1.87
CA LEU A 100 -8.93 -9.26 0.95
C LEU A 100 -9.18 -10.72 1.36
N LYS A 101 -8.12 -11.42 1.77
CA LYS A 101 -8.20 -12.83 2.15
C LYS A 101 -8.44 -13.05 3.65
N SER A 102 -8.48 -11.98 4.46
CA SER A 102 -8.57 -12.05 5.92
C SER A 102 -7.49 -12.96 6.55
N ILE A 103 -6.24 -12.78 6.13
CA ILE A 103 -5.07 -13.56 6.58
C ILE A 103 -3.93 -12.65 7.05
N SER A 104 -2.95 -13.23 7.75
CA SER A 104 -1.75 -12.47 8.14
C SER A 104 -0.94 -12.01 6.92
N LYS A 105 -0.19 -10.89 7.05
CA LYS A 105 0.72 -10.40 6.00
C LYS A 105 1.71 -11.47 5.53
N THR A 106 2.25 -12.26 6.46
CA THR A 106 3.19 -13.36 6.13
C THR A 106 2.52 -14.45 5.30
N GLN A 107 1.26 -14.81 5.59
CA GLN A 107 0.51 -15.77 4.77
C GLN A 107 0.16 -15.17 3.41
N ALA A 108 -0.24 -13.89 3.35
CA ALA A 108 -0.48 -13.20 2.10
C ALA A 108 0.77 -13.19 1.21
N ALA A 109 1.92 -12.84 1.77
CA ALA A 109 3.20 -12.85 1.06
C ALA A 109 3.56 -14.25 0.53
N LYS A 110 3.36 -15.30 1.32
CA LYS A 110 3.56 -16.69 0.87
C LYS A 110 2.62 -17.05 -0.30
N ASN A 111 1.35 -16.69 -0.21
CA ASN A 111 0.37 -16.95 -1.26
C ASN A 111 0.73 -16.21 -2.56
N ILE A 112 1.28 -14.98 -2.46
CA ILE A 112 1.76 -14.23 -3.62
C ILE A 112 2.96 -14.96 -4.24
N LEU A 113 3.96 -15.35 -3.45
CA LEU A 113 5.13 -16.07 -3.97
C LEU A 113 4.74 -17.39 -4.65
N GLU A 114 3.81 -18.14 -4.06
CA GLU A 114 3.27 -19.37 -4.64
C GLU A 114 2.58 -19.11 -5.99
N MET A 115 1.74 -18.09 -6.06
CA MET A 115 1.09 -17.64 -7.30
C MET A 115 2.12 -17.26 -8.38
N LEU A 116 3.22 -16.62 -7.98
CA LEU A 116 4.32 -16.24 -8.88
C LEU A 116 5.26 -17.41 -9.21
N GLY A 117 5.00 -18.62 -8.72
CA GLY A 117 5.83 -19.80 -8.95
C GLY A 117 7.17 -19.78 -8.23
N VAL A 118 7.30 -18.96 -7.18
CA VAL A 118 8.54 -18.79 -6.41
C VAL A 118 8.55 -19.76 -5.23
N SER A 119 9.59 -20.59 -5.14
CA SER A 119 9.75 -21.53 -4.03
C SER A 119 9.87 -20.81 -2.69
N LYS A 120 9.15 -21.33 -1.69
CA LYS A 120 9.18 -20.88 -0.28
C LYS A 120 10.56 -20.97 0.40
N ASP A 121 11.45 -21.80 -0.15
CA ASP A 121 12.79 -22.04 0.38
C ASP A 121 13.89 -21.29 -0.42
N ARG A 122 13.48 -20.50 -1.43
CA ARG A 122 14.40 -19.70 -2.24
C ARG A 122 15.08 -18.64 -1.38
N LYS A 123 16.40 -18.57 -1.46
CA LYS A 123 17.18 -17.51 -0.83
C LYS A 123 17.24 -16.27 -1.72
N LEU A 124 17.37 -15.10 -1.10
CA LEU A 124 17.63 -13.83 -1.79
C LEU A 124 18.98 -13.90 -2.54
N THR A 125 18.93 -13.65 -3.84
CA THR A 125 20.08 -13.48 -4.72
C THR A 125 20.53 -12.01 -4.75
N GLU A 126 21.69 -11.73 -5.32
CA GLU A 126 22.15 -10.35 -5.49
C GLU A 126 21.21 -9.53 -6.39
N ALA A 127 20.70 -10.15 -7.46
CA ALA A 127 19.69 -9.53 -8.30
C ALA A 127 18.41 -9.17 -7.52
N ASP A 128 18.01 -9.99 -6.54
CA ASP A 128 16.86 -9.65 -5.69
C ASP A 128 17.14 -8.42 -4.84
N ARG A 129 18.34 -8.31 -4.25
CA ARG A 129 18.72 -7.16 -3.44
C ARG A 129 18.67 -5.86 -4.25
N VAL A 130 19.17 -5.88 -5.48
CA VAL A 130 19.05 -4.73 -6.40
C VAL A 130 17.60 -4.37 -6.66
N ASN A 131 16.75 -5.35 -6.95
CA ASN A 131 15.33 -5.11 -7.21
C ASN A 131 14.59 -4.58 -5.97
N ILE A 132 14.93 -5.05 -4.76
CA ILE A 132 14.37 -4.53 -3.51
C ILE A 132 14.73 -3.05 -3.34
N VAL A 133 15.99 -2.68 -3.59
CA VAL A 133 16.41 -1.27 -3.51
C VAL A 133 15.65 -0.41 -4.54
N LEU A 134 15.48 -0.90 -5.76
CA LEU A 134 14.70 -0.20 -6.79
C LEU A 134 13.23 -0.05 -6.39
N TYR A 135 12.65 -1.10 -5.80
CA TYR A 135 11.29 -1.09 -5.26
C TYR A 135 11.14 -0.03 -4.16
N ASP A 136 12.01 -0.06 -3.14
CA ASP A 136 11.92 0.83 -1.99
C ASP A 136 12.15 2.30 -2.39
N LYS A 137 13.08 2.57 -3.33
CA LYS A 137 13.30 3.91 -3.88
C LYS A 137 12.05 4.45 -4.58
N LYS A 138 11.36 3.60 -5.33
CA LYS A 138 10.08 3.97 -5.95
C LYS A 138 9.03 4.22 -4.89
N ALA A 139 8.81 3.30 -3.95
CA ALA A 139 7.83 3.46 -2.88
C ALA A 139 8.01 4.75 -2.08
N GLN A 140 9.26 5.12 -1.75
CA GLN A 140 9.56 6.37 -1.06
C GLN A 140 9.14 7.61 -1.86
N SER A 141 9.30 7.60 -3.19
CA SER A 141 8.85 8.71 -4.05
C SER A 141 7.34 8.95 -4.02
N PHE A 142 6.55 7.96 -3.59
CA PHE A 142 5.09 8.06 -3.45
C PHE A 142 4.62 8.40 -2.03
N SER A 143 5.50 8.30 -1.02
CA SER A 143 5.19 8.62 0.39
C SER A 143 5.02 10.11 0.66
N ASP A 144 5.55 10.96 -0.22
CA ASP A 144 5.21 12.38 -0.20
C ASP A 144 3.78 12.59 -0.71
N ILE A 145 3.01 13.44 -0.04
CA ILE A 145 1.79 13.99 -0.63
C ILE A 145 2.27 14.75 -1.86
N GLY A 146 2.08 14.13 -3.03
CA GLY A 146 2.48 14.67 -4.32
C GLY A 146 1.96 16.09 -4.46
N GLU A 147 2.73 16.95 -5.11
CA GLU A 147 2.44 18.37 -5.22
C GLU A 147 1.02 18.64 -5.75
N GLU A 148 0.56 17.81 -6.69
CA GLU A 148 -0.80 17.85 -7.24
C GLU A 148 -1.89 17.55 -6.19
N GLU A 149 -1.72 16.52 -5.37
CA GLU A 149 -2.69 16.19 -4.32
C GLU A 149 -2.67 17.26 -3.21
N ARG A 150 -1.49 17.80 -2.90
CA ARG A 150 -1.33 18.92 -1.97
C ARG A 150 -2.07 20.16 -2.48
N LEU A 151 -1.88 20.53 -3.75
CA LEU A 151 -2.56 21.64 -4.40
C LEU A 151 -4.08 21.43 -4.47
N SER A 152 -4.53 20.22 -4.80
CA SER A 152 -5.97 19.89 -4.80
C SER A 152 -6.59 20.07 -3.41
N ARG A 153 -5.89 19.63 -2.36
CA ARG A 153 -6.32 19.82 -0.97
C ARG A 153 -6.35 21.29 -0.57
N ILE A 154 -5.31 22.06 -0.93
CA ILE A 154 -5.26 23.51 -0.71
C ILE A 154 -6.46 24.20 -1.38
N ASN A 155 -6.72 23.91 -2.65
CA ASN A 155 -7.83 24.52 -3.38
C ASN A 155 -9.19 24.20 -2.76
N LYS A 156 -9.38 22.97 -2.24
CA LYS A 156 -10.60 22.59 -1.52
C LYS A 156 -10.73 23.34 -0.19
N LEU A 157 -9.63 23.51 0.55
CA LEU A 157 -9.61 24.27 1.80
C LEU A 157 -9.89 25.76 1.55
N GLU A 158 -9.29 26.36 0.52
CA GLU A 158 -9.54 27.74 0.11
C GLU A 158 -11.00 27.97 -0.31
N ALA A 159 -11.59 27.01 -1.03
CA ALA A 159 -12.99 27.08 -1.41
C ALA A 159 -13.91 27.10 -0.18
N VAL A 160 -13.63 26.28 0.85
CA VAL A 160 -14.39 26.28 2.10
C VAL A 160 -14.14 27.58 2.88
N TYR A 161 -12.89 28.01 2.98
CA TYR A 161 -12.48 29.21 3.70
C TYR A 161 -13.20 30.47 3.18
N LYS A 162 -13.37 30.59 1.85
CA LYS A 162 -14.12 31.69 1.22
C LYS A 162 -15.55 31.86 1.74
N TYR A 163 -16.19 30.78 2.19
CA TYR A 163 -17.55 30.81 2.73
C TYR A 163 -17.59 30.87 4.27
N THR A 164 -16.45 30.79 4.93
CA THR A 164 -16.38 31.01 6.38
C THR A 164 -16.37 32.50 6.68
N LYS A 165 -17.20 32.92 7.63
CA LYS A 165 -17.18 34.28 8.19
C LYS A 165 -16.60 34.21 9.59
N PHE A 166 -15.82 35.22 9.96
CA PHE A 166 -15.38 35.39 11.34
C PHE A 166 -16.61 35.48 12.25
N VAL A 167 -16.53 34.80 13.39
CA VAL A 167 -17.54 34.92 14.46
C VAL A 167 -17.32 36.28 15.12
N THR A 168 -18.15 37.26 14.78
CA THR A 168 -18.21 38.55 15.47
C THR A 168 -19.14 38.44 16.70
N PRO A 169 -19.01 39.32 17.70
CA PRO A 169 -19.89 39.33 18.88
C PRO A 169 -21.39 39.39 18.53
N ASP A 170 -21.70 39.97 17.39
CA ASP A 170 -23.03 40.21 16.83
C ASP A 170 -23.50 39.09 15.88
N SER A 171 -22.65 38.10 15.58
CA SER A 171 -23.00 36.95 14.75
C SER A 171 -24.03 36.03 15.42
N LEU A 172 -24.81 35.31 14.62
CA LEU A 172 -25.82 34.35 15.11
C LEU A 172 -25.21 33.26 16.00
N VAL A 173 -23.98 32.84 15.70
CA VAL A 173 -23.23 31.85 16.49
C VAL A 173 -22.86 32.42 17.85
N ALA A 174 -22.34 33.66 17.90
CA ALA A 174 -22.01 34.31 19.17
C ALA A 174 -23.24 34.53 20.06
N ARG A 175 -24.38 34.92 19.46
CA ARG A 175 -25.66 35.09 20.16
C ARG A 175 -26.22 33.77 20.71
N TYR A 176 -26.10 32.69 19.95
CA TYR A 176 -26.51 31.36 20.40
C TYR A 176 -25.68 30.86 21.59
N LEU A 177 -24.38 31.18 21.64
CA LEU A 177 -23.46 30.77 22.72
C LEU A 177 -23.51 31.69 23.95
N SER A 178 -24.16 32.85 23.86
CA SER A 178 -24.27 33.82 24.97
C SER A 178 -25.64 33.85 25.64
N GLY A 179 -26.56 32.98 25.22
CA GLY A 179 -27.80 32.66 25.94
C GLY A 179 -27.63 31.41 26.80
#